data_AF-A0A9W7BHN1-F1
#
_entry.id   AF-A0A9W7BHN1-F1
#
_cell.length_a   1.000
_cell.length_b   1.000
_cell.length_c   1.000
_cell.angle_alpha   90.00
_cell.angle_beta   90.00
_cell.angle_gamma   90.00
#
_symmetry.space_group_name_H-M   'P 1'
#
loop_
_entity.id
_entity.type
_entity.pdbx_description
1 polymer ?
#
loop_
_entity_poly.entity_id
_entity_poly.type
_entity_poly.pdbx_seq_one_letter_code
_entity_poly.pdbx_strand_id
1 'polypeptide(L)'
;MSSAQGINVEDAFCAIADLFYERLKKEDTIDARRKEDFAKDIDNAPALTHAERDFISSSMKLAEEVSAKANRVSGTVNEPVEKFLWRSEKGGAAVAMSVAKMDVSAVSLVAELWLLDTYAKKVENKNRKICEVWSNLNGTRGQQYTTSLGLPGGFKDRLFETWFTWEMTIDEEGRSTFIIAFAPFEIYEGMHHEVIGAEKMVEATTRGVFIVKELTENTCECTRAQQGYLKFSSAMPVSALDLIAKK
;
A
#
# COMPACT_ATOMS: atom_id res chain seq x y z
N MET A 1 -5.80 54.25 28.56
CA MET A 1 -4.70 54.03 27.60
C MET A 1 -4.80 52.61 27.12
N SER A 2 -5.32 52.42 25.90
CA SER A 2 -5.48 51.10 25.28
C SER A 2 -4.15 50.73 24.61
N SER A 3 -3.42 49.76 25.17
CA SER A 3 -2.24 49.20 24.52
C SER A 3 -2.71 48.39 23.31
N ALA A 4 -2.49 48.92 22.11
CA ALA A 4 -2.57 48.10 20.91
C ALA A 4 -1.54 46.98 21.03
N GLN A 5 -2.01 45.74 21.18
CA GLN A 5 -1.17 44.56 21.03
C GLN A 5 -0.58 44.62 19.62
N GLY A 6 0.74 44.82 19.55
CA GLY A 6 1.46 44.78 18.28
C GLY A 6 1.19 43.42 17.63
N ILE A 7 0.69 43.43 16.40
CA ILE A 7 0.53 42.21 15.61
C ILE A 7 1.91 41.56 15.51
N ASN A 8 2.03 40.34 16.02
CA ASN A 8 3.24 39.55 15.85
C ASN A 8 3.43 39.30 14.35
N VAL A 9 4.53 39.83 13.81
CA VAL A 9 4.84 39.77 12.37
C VAL A 9 4.98 38.32 11.89
N GLU A 10 5.44 37.42 12.76
CA GLU A 10 5.56 35.99 12.47
C GLU A 10 4.19 35.33 12.33
N ASP A 11 3.26 35.60 13.24
CA ASP A 11 1.89 35.08 13.18
C ASP A 11 1.15 35.61 11.92
N ALA A 12 1.37 36.89 11.58
CA ALA A 12 0.81 37.48 10.36
C ALA A 12 1.39 36.86 9.08
N PHE A 13 2.69 36.56 9.06
CA PHE A 13 3.34 35.88 7.95
C PHE A 13 2.82 34.45 7.79
N CYS A 14 2.74 33.68 8.87
CA CYS A 14 2.18 32.33 8.86
C CYS A 14 0.73 32.33 8.34
N ALA A 15 -0.13 33.23 8.83
CA ALA A 15 -1.51 33.33 8.35
C ALA A 15 -1.60 33.67 6.85
N ILE A 16 -0.73 34.57 6.35
CA ILE A 16 -0.67 34.89 4.92
C ILE A 16 -0.14 33.69 4.12
N ALA A 17 0.89 33.00 4.60
CA ALA A 17 1.45 31.81 3.96
C ALA A 17 0.41 30.69 3.88
N ASP A 18 -0.38 30.48 4.94
CA ASP A 18 -1.48 29.52 4.96
C ASP A 18 -2.57 29.89 3.95
N LEU A 19 -2.93 31.17 3.84
CA LEU A 19 -3.89 31.63 2.83
C LEU A 19 -3.37 31.42 1.40
N PHE A 20 -2.08 31.65 1.15
CA PHE A 20 -1.46 31.35 -0.15
C PHE A 20 -1.41 29.85 -0.40
N TYR A 21 -1.05 29.05 0.60
CA TYR A 21 -1.05 27.59 0.51
C TYR A 21 -2.45 27.08 0.19
N GLU A 22 -3.48 27.45 0.95
CA GLU A 22 -4.87 27.04 0.72
C GLU A 22 -5.41 27.49 -0.65
N ARG A 23 -5.00 28.67 -1.13
CA ARG A 23 -5.41 29.19 -2.43
C ARG A 23 -4.68 28.55 -3.61
N LEU A 24 -3.43 28.14 -3.42
CA LEU A 24 -2.55 27.63 -4.48
C LEU A 24 -2.39 26.11 -4.44
N LYS A 25 -2.86 25.43 -3.38
CA LYS A 25 -2.84 23.98 -3.31
C LYS A 25 -3.73 23.42 -4.42
N LYS A 26 -3.09 22.79 -5.39
CA LYS A 26 -3.73 21.99 -6.43
C LYS A 26 -3.32 20.55 -6.23
N GLU A 27 -3.60 20.03 -5.04
CA GLU A 27 -3.19 18.69 -4.59
C GLU A 27 -3.59 17.61 -5.61
N ASP A 28 -4.84 17.64 -6.09
CA ASP A 28 -5.32 16.73 -7.14
C ASP A 28 -4.50 16.85 -8.44
N THR A 29 -4.09 18.07 -8.81
CA THR A 29 -3.25 18.28 -10.00
C THR A 29 -1.83 17.77 -9.78
N ILE A 30 -1.29 17.92 -8.56
CA ILE A 30 0.03 17.40 -8.20
C ILE A 30 0.00 15.88 -8.24
N ASP A 31 -1.00 15.25 -7.62
CA ASP A 31 -1.15 13.80 -7.63
C ASP A 31 -1.33 13.26 -9.05
N ALA A 32 -2.16 13.91 -9.89
CA ALA A 32 -2.34 13.52 -11.29
C ALA A 32 -1.02 13.60 -12.08
N ARG A 33 -0.24 14.67 -11.91
CA ARG A 33 1.08 14.81 -12.56
C ARG A 33 2.06 13.75 -12.09
N ARG A 34 2.13 13.46 -10.79
CA ARG A 34 3.01 12.40 -10.26
C ARG A 34 2.67 11.02 -10.84
N LYS A 35 1.38 10.71 -11.00
CA LYS A 35 0.91 9.48 -11.64
C LYS A 35 1.29 9.42 -13.13
N GLU A 36 1.15 10.54 -13.84
CA GLU A 36 1.56 10.67 -15.23
C GLU A 36 3.08 10.53 -15.39
N ASP A 37 3.86 11.17 -14.52
CA ASP A 37 5.32 11.09 -14.51
C ASP A 37 5.80 9.66 -14.23
N PHE A 38 5.18 8.97 -13.26
CA PHE A 38 5.42 7.55 -13.01
C PHE A 38 5.16 6.69 -14.25
N ALA A 39 4.04 6.91 -14.93
CA ALA A 39 3.69 6.15 -16.14
C ALA A 39 4.68 6.39 -17.29
N LYS A 40 5.17 7.63 -17.45
CA LYS A 40 6.16 7.98 -18.48
C LYS A 40 7.55 7.43 -18.21
N ASP A 41 7.94 7.29 -16.95
CA ASP A 41 9.30 6.89 -16.56
C ASP A 41 9.43 5.40 -16.23
N ILE A 42 8.35 4.63 -16.41
CA ILE A 42 8.29 3.23 -16.00
C ILE A 42 9.36 2.36 -16.68
N ASP A 43 9.67 2.64 -17.95
CA ASP A 43 10.69 1.92 -18.72
C ASP A 43 12.12 2.22 -18.27
N ASN A 44 12.33 3.34 -17.56
CA ASN A 44 13.64 3.77 -17.07
C ASN A 44 13.90 3.30 -15.62
N ALA A 45 13.01 2.52 -15.04
CA ALA A 45 13.13 2.09 -13.64
C ALA A 45 14.45 1.32 -13.39
N PRO A 46 15.18 1.61 -12.29
CA PRO A 46 16.45 0.95 -11.96
C PRO A 46 16.31 -0.58 -11.95
N ALA A 47 17.29 -1.34 -12.45
CA ALA A 47 17.18 -2.80 -12.48
C ALA A 47 16.93 -3.40 -11.08
N LEU A 48 16.13 -4.48 -11.02
CA LEU A 48 15.88 -5.19 -9.76
C LEU A 48 17.17 -5.74 -9.17
N THR A 49 17.31 -5.63 -7.86
CA THR A 49 18.31 -6.34 -7.08
C THR A 49 17.97 -7.83 -6.97
N HIS A 50 18.91 -8.66 -6.51
CA HIS A 50 18.65 -10.08 -6.28
C HIS A 50 17.57 -10.30 -5.21
N ALA A 51 17.66 -9.57 -4.10
CA ALA A 51 16.68 -9.65 -3.02
C ALA A 51 15.27 -9.27 -3.49
N GLU A 52 15.13 -8.24 -4.34
CA GLU A 52 13.84 -7.86 -4.92
C GLU A 52 13.23 -8.96 -5.78
N ARG A 53 14.02 -9.56 -6.68
CA ARG A 53 13.57 -10.70 -7.50
C ARG A 53 13.13 -11.88 -6.64
N ASP A 54 13.89 -12.20 -5.61
CA ASP A 54 13.62 -13.35 -4.76
C ASP A 54 12.30 -13.20 -3.99
N PHE A 55 12.03 -12.01 -3.44
CA PHE A 55 10.77 -11.82 -2.72
C PHE A 55 9.58 -11.58 -3.66
N ILE A 56 9.78 -11.02 -4.87
CA ILE A 56 8.74 -11.06 -5.92
C ILE A 56 8.34 -12.51 -6.19
N SER A 57 9.31 -13.40 -6.45
CA SER A 57 9.04 -14.82 -6.69
C SER A 57 8.31 -15.49 -5.52
N SER A 58 8.73 -15.21 -4.29
CA SER A 58 8.07 -15.69 -3.08
C SER A 58 6.62 -15.19 -2.94
N SER A 59 6.37 -13.93 -3.31
CA SER A 59 5.04 -13.33 -3.24
C SER A 59 4.11 -13.85 -4.33
N MET A 60 4.64 -14.18 -5.52
CA MET A 60 3.90 -14.86 -6.59
C MET A 60 3.47 -16.27 -6.17
N LYS A 61 4.35 -17.04 -5.51
CA LYS A 61 3.99 -18.36 -4.95
C LYS A 61 2.83 -18.27 -3.97
N LEU A 62 2.73 -17.20 -3.17
CA LEU A 62 1.57 -16.99 -2.30
C LEU A 62 0.28 -16.85 -3.12
N ALA A 63 0.28 -16.09 -4.21
CA ALA A 63 -0.90 -15.99 -5.07
C ALA A 63 -1.32 -17.35 -5.66
N GLU A 64 -0.35 -18.14 -6.13
CA GLU A 64 -0.59 -19.50 -6.63
C GLU A 64 -1.19 -20.42 -5.54
N GLU A 65 -0.61 -20.39 -4.33
CA GLU A 65 -1.10 -21.19 -3.20
C GLU A 65 -2.53 -20.82 -2.81
N VAL A 66 -2.86 -19.52 -2.78
CA VAL A 66 -4.21 -19.06 -2.44
C VAL A 66 -5.18 -19.44 -3.54
N SER A 67 -4.82 -19.26 -4.81
CA SER A 67 -5.64 -19.68 -5.94
C SER A 67 -5.92 -21.19 -5.94
N ALA A 68 -4.98 -22.01 -5.48
CA ALA A 68 -5.15 -23.47 -5.43
C ALA A 68 -5.96 -23.96 -4.21
N LYS A 69 -5.92 -23.24 -3.08
CA LYS A 69 -6.47 -23.72 -1.79
C LYS A 69 -7.71 -22.97 -1.31
N ALA A 70 -7.90 -21.71 -1.70
CA ALA A 70 -8.93 -20.87 -1.14
C ALA A 70 -10.28 -21.06 -1.83
N ASN A 71 -11.35 -21.04 -1.03
CA ASN A 71 -12.71 -21.03 -1.52
C ASN A 71 -13.19 -19.59 -1.68
N ARG A 72 -14.07 -19.36 -2.67
CA ARG A 72 -14.73 -18.06 -2.84
C ARG A 72 -15.58 -17.75 -1.61
N VAL A 73 -15.49 -16.51 -1.12
CA VAL A 73 -16.26 -16.05 0.03
C VAL A 73 -17.75 -16.00 -0.34
N SER A 74 -18.59 -16.68 0.43
CA SER A 74 -20.04 -16.69 0.22
C SER A 74 -20.61 -15.28 0.27
N GLY A 75 -21.54 -14.98 -0.64
CA GLY A 75 -22.13 -13.63 -0.78
C GLY A 75 -21.39 -12.70 -1.74
N THR A 76 -20.16 -13.02 -2.16
CA THR A 76 -19.37 -12.20 -3.11
C THR A 76 -19.51 -12.67 -4.57
N VAL A 77 -20.43 -13.61 -4.83
CA VAL A 77 -20.64 -14.21 -6.17
C VAL A 77 -21.10 -13.16 -7.19
N ASN A 78 -21.94 -12.22 -6.75
CA ASN A 78 -22.50 -11.16 -7.59
C ASN A 78 -21.73 -9.83 -7.45
N GLU A 79 -20.62 -9.81 -6.69
CA GLU A 79 -19.78 -8.62 -6.60
C GLU A 79 -18.88 -8.52 -7.85
N PRO A 80 -18.55 -7.30 -8.31
CA PRO A 80 -17.59 -7.09 -9.39
C PRO A 80 -16.15 -7.49 -9.01
N VAL A 81 -15.93 -7.81 -7.73
CA VAL A 81 -14.66 -8.26 -7.17
C VAL A 81 -14.85 -9.66 -6.61
N GLU A 82 -14.12 -10.63 -7.16
CA GLU A 82 -14.06 -11.97 -6.60
C GLU A 82 -13.20 -11.95 -5.36
N LYS A 83 -13.67 -12.54 -4.25
CA LYS A 83 -12.93 -12.57 -2.99
C LYS A 83 -12.77 -14.01 -2.52
N PHE A 84 -11.58 -14.34 -2.06
CA PHE A 84 -11.18 -15.64 -1.56
C PHE A 84 -10.53 -15.45 -0.20
N LEU A 85 -10.86 -16.32 0.76
CA LEU A 85 -10.32 -16.25 2.11
C LEU A 85 -9.96 -17.66 2.58
N TRP A 86 -8.76 -17.81 3.10
CA TRP A 86 -8.34 -19.05 3.75
C TRP A 86 -7.59 -18.76 5.05
N ARG A 87 -7.76 -19.68 6.01
CA ARG A 87 -7.16 -19.60 7.34
C ARG A 87 -6.01 -20.59 7.44
N SER A 88 -4.84 -20.12 7.86
CA SER A 88 -3.79 -21.02 8.33
C SER A 88 -4.29 -21.74 9.59
N GLU A 89 -4.32 -23.08 9.56
CA GLU A 89 -4.75 -23.93 10.68
C GLU A 89 -3.88 -23.75 11.94
N LYS A 90 -2.65 -23.24 11.79
CA LYS A 90 -1.65 -23.13 12.88
C LYS A 90 -1.58 -21.77 13.57
N GLY A 91 -2.52 -20.86 13.29
CA GLY A 91 -2.74 -19.67 14.12
C GLY A 91 -2.24 -18.35 13.54
N GLY A 92 -3.11 -17.35 13.66
CA GLY A 92 -2.80 -15.91 13.59
C GLY A 92 -2.55 -15.28 12.22
N ALA A 93 -2.41 -16.05 11.13
CA ALA A 93 -2.28 -15.51 9.78
C ALA A 93 -3.61 -15.55 9.02
N ALA A 94 -4.07 -14.39 8.55
CA ALA A 94 -5.19 -14.27 7.62
C ALA A 94 -4.63 -14.17 6.19
N VAL A 95 -5.14 -15.01 5.29
CA VAL A 95 -4.75 -14.97 3.88
C VAL A 95 -5.98 -14.67 3.04
N ALA A 96 -5.92 -13.60 2.27
CA ALA A 96 -6.99 -13.14 1.39
C ALA A 96 -6.48 -12.97 -0.03
N MET A 97 -7.34 -13.25 -1.00
CA MET A 97 -7.12 -12.89 -2.39
C MET A 97 -8.35 -12.22 -2.97
N SER A 98 -8.14 -11.23 -3.82
CA SER A 98 -9.20 -10.60 -4.60
C SER A 98 -8.82 -10.46 -6.06
N VAL A 99 -9.77 -10.65 -6.96
CA VAL A 99 -9.60 -10.48 -8.41
C VAL A 99 -10.67 -9.53 -8.92
N ALA A 100 -10.28 -8.53 -9.70
CA ALA A 100 -11.20 -7.54 -10.27
C ALA A 100 -10.78 -7.16 -11.69
N LYS A 101 -11.76 -6.99 -12.58
CA LYS A 101 -11.57 -6.35 -13.88
C LYS A 101 -12.02 -4.90 -13.80
N MET A 102 -11.24 -3.99 -14.36
CA MET A 102 -11.42 -2.56 -14.17
C MET A 102 -11.30 -1.83 -15.52
N ASP A 103 -12.15 -0.85 -15.74
CA ASP A 103 -12.13 0.04 -16.90
C ASP A 103 -11.09 1.17 -16.72
N VAL A 104 -9.84 0.76 -16.49
CA VAL A 104 -8.66 1.63 -16.40
C VAL A 104 -7.45 0.91 -17.01
N SER A 105 -6.52 1.65 -17.59
CA SER A 105 -5.26 1.07 -18.08
C SER A 105 -4.44 0.45 -16.94
N ALA A 106 -3.66 -0.59 -17.27
CA ALA A 106 -2.83 -1.28 -16.29
C ALA A 106 -1.82 -0.33 -15.61
N VAL A 107 -1.14 0.51 -16.38
CA VAL A 107 -0.16 1.48 -15.86
C VAL A 107 -0.78 2.52 -14.94
N SER A 108 -2.00 3.01 -15.26
CA SER A 108 -2.70 3.95 -14.39
C SER A 108 -3.08 3.32 -13.06
N LEU A 109 -3.55 2.07 -13.05
CA LEU A 109 -3.82 1.35 -11.80
C LEU A 109 -2.55 1.13 -10.97
N VAL A 110 -1.43 0.78 -11.62
CA VAL A 110 -0.15 0.59 -10.94
C VAL A 110 0.34 1.89 -10.31
N ALA A 111 0.18 3.03 -10.97
CA ALA A 111 0.51 4.34 -10.41
C ALA A 111 -0.29 4.63 -9.12
N GLU A 112 -1.58 4.30 -9.09
CA GLU A 112 -2.44 4.43 -7.90
C GLU A 112 -2.00 3.51 -6.74
N LEU A 113 -1.57 2.30 -7.05
CA LEU A 113 -1.11 1.32 -6.06
C LEU A 113 0.29 1.62 -5.55
N TRP A 114 1.16 2.18 -6.39
CA TRP A 114 2.56 2.43 -6.08
C TRP A 114 2.76 3.72 -5.30
N LEU A 115 2.08 4.82 -5.67
CA LEU A 115 2.26 6.15 -5.08
C LEU A 115 1.49 6.29 -3.74
N LEU A 116 2.06 5.69 -2.69
CA LEU A 116 1.47 5.60 -1.36
C LEU A 116 1.46 6.92 -0.56
N ASP A 117 2.14 7.95 -1.05
CA ASP A 117 2.38 9.24 -0.37
C ASP A 117 1.69 10.44 -1.05
N THR A 118 0.75 10.17 -1.96
CA THR A 118 -0.11 11.19 -2.60
C THR A 118 -0.96 11.94 -1.57
N TYR A 119 -1.41 13.15 -1.91
CA TYR A 119 -2.31 13.92 -1.05
C TYR A 119 -3.62 13.17 -0.81
N ALA A 120 -4.19 12.55 -1.86
CA ALA A 120 -5.36 11.68 -1.73
C ALA A 120 -5.12 10.55 -0.73
N LYS A 121 -3.96 9.86 -0.79
CA LYS A 121 -3.61 8.81 0.18
C LYS A 121 -3.44 9.33 1.60
N LYS A 122 -2.89 10.53 1.78
CA LYS A 122 -2.80 11.17 3.11
C LYS A 122 -4.19 11.44 3.68
N VAL A 123 -5.13 11.92 2.87
CA VAL A 123 -6.53 12.13 3.28
C VAL A 123 -7.23 10.81 3.63
N GLU A 124 -7.04 9.76 2.82
CA GLU A 124 -7.56 8.40 3.11
C GLU A 124 -7.00 7.85 4.44
N ASN A 125 -5.73 8.13 4.71
CA ASN A 125 -5.01 7.64 5.88
C ASN A 125 -5.05 8.58 7.08
N LYS A 126 -5.83 9.66 7.05
CA LYS A 126 -5.88 10.68 8.12
C LYS A 126 -6.19 10.14 9.52
N ASN A 127 -6.85 8.99 9.60
CA ASN A 127 -7.20 8.33 10.86
C ASN A 127 -6.14 7.33 11.35
N ARG A 128 -5.08 7.12 10.58
CA ARG A 128 -3.94 6.31 10.99
C ARG A 128 -3.02 7.15 11.86
N LYS A 129 -2.46 6.55 12.90
CA LYS A 129 -1.49 7.22 13.78
C LYS A 129 -0.12 7.37 13.12
N ILE A 130 0.22 6.43 12.25
CA ILE A 130 1.46 6.35 11.48
C ILE A 130 1.12 5.97 10.04
N CYS A 131 1.70 6.70 9.09
CA CYS A 131 1.66 6.42 7.65
C CYS A 131 2.82 7.15 6.96
N GLU A 132 3.97 6.49 6.87
CA GLU A 132 5.20 7.04 6.30
C GLU A 132 5.68 6.21 5.11
N VAL A 133 6.24 6.88 4.11
CA VAL A 133 6.71 6.29 2.86
C VAL A 133 8.09 6.84 2.54
N TRP A 134 9.05 5.96 2.26
CA TRP A 134 10.38 6.34 1.74
C TRP A 134 10.64 5.60 0.43
N SER A 135 10.78 6.34 -0.66
CA SER A 135 11.07 5.81 -2.00
C SER A 135 12.55 6.00 -2.36
N ASN A 136 12.97 5.43 -3.50
CA ASN A 136 14.33 5.55 -4.04
C ASN A 136 15.43 5.08 -3.06
N LEU A 137 15.15 3.99 -2.34
CA LEU A 137 16.06 3.43 -1.35
C LEU A 137 17.37 3.02 -2.02
N ASN A 138 18.45 3.75 -1.78
CA ASN A 138 19.77 3.52 -2.38
C ASN A 138 19.75 3.45 -3.92
N GLY A 139 18.89 4.23 -4.57
CA GLY A 139 18.76 4.22 -6.04
C GLY A 139 18.08 2.98 -6.63
N THR A 140 17.48 2.13 -5.80
CA THR A 140 16.60 1.04 -6.24
C THR A 140 15.20 1.56 -6.51
N ARG A 141 14.38 0.74 -7.18
CA ARG A 141 12.93 0.98 -7.31
C ARG A 141 12.12 0.55 -6.07
N GLY A 142 12.78 0.19 -4.97
CA GLY A 142 12.13 -0.20 -3.73
C GLY A 142 11.58 0.98 -2.94
N GLN A 143 10.54 0.74 -2.14
CA GLN A 143 10.02 1.69 -1.17
C GLN A 143 9.75 1.05 0.19
N GLN A 144 10.01 1.81 1.24
CA GLN A 144 9.66 1.49 2.62
C GLN A 144 8.30 2.10 2.91
N TYR A 145 7.38 1.30 3.45
CA TYR A 145 6.07 1.76 3.88
C TYR A 145 5.80 1.32 5.31
N THR A 146 5.68 2.31 6.19
CA THR A 146 5.35 2.09 7.60
C THR A 146 3.96 2.63 7.88
N THR A 147 3.07 1.76 8.36
CA THR A 147 1.68 2.16 8.63
C THR A 147 1.12 1.52 9.88
N SER A 148 0.19 2.22 10.51
CA SER A 148 -0.55 1.71 11.67
C SER A 148 -1.95 1.22 11.27
N LEU A 149 -2.43 0.21 12.00
CA LEU A 149 -3.80 -0.29 11.94
C LEU A 149 -4.41 -0.26 13.35
N GLY A 150 -5.41 0.59 13.53
CA GLY A 150 -6.26 0.56 14.72
C GLY A 150 -7.15 -0.69 14.72
N LEU A 151 -7.21 -1.37 15.86
CA LEU A 151 -8.05 -2.55 16.06
C LEU A 151 -9.27 -2.22 16.94
N PRO A 152 -10.45 -2.80 16.66
CA PRO A 152 -11.64 -2.58 17.49
C PRO A 152 -11.48 -3.19 18.88
N GLY A 153 -12.28 -2.75 19.86
CA GLY A 153 -12.34 -3.40 21.18
C GLY A 153 -11.16 -3.12 22.11
N GLY A 154 -10.43 -2.01 21.89
CA GLY A 154 -9.37 -1.57 22.80
C GLY A 154 -8.06 -2.35 22.70
N PHE A 155 -7.90 -3.22 21.69
CA PHE A 155 -6.60 -3.82 21.42
C PHE A 155 -5.58 -2.74 21.04
N LYS A 156 -4.31 -2.96 21.40
CA LYS A 156 -3.21 -2.10 20.96
C LYS A 156 -3.16 -2.06 19.43
N ASP A 157 -2.81 -0.91 18.88
CA ASP A 157 -2.66 -0.75 17.43
C ASP A 157 -1.53 -1.63 16.89
N ARG A 158 -1.64 -1.98 15.61
CA ARG A 158 -0.62 -2.74 14.91
C ARG A 158 0.23 -1.86 14.03
N LEU A 159 1.54 -2.04 14.12
CA LEU A 159 2.51 -1.43 13.22
C LEU A 159 2.86 -2.43 12.13
N PHE A 160 2.79 -2.00 10.88
CA PHE A 160 3.29 -2.74 9.73
C PHE A 160 4.43 -1.97 9.12
N GLU A 161 5.59 -2.61 9.03
CA GLU A 161 6.77 -2.11 8.35
C GLU A 161 7.04 -3.01 7.16
N THR A 162 6.90 -2.45 5.96
CA THR A 162 6.72 -3.24 4.75
C THR A 162 7.58 -2.70 3.62
N TRP A 163 8.39 -3.57 3.03
CA TRP A 163 9.22 -3.26 1.87
C TRP A 163 8.46 -3.65 0.61
N PHE A 164 8.37 -2.71 -0.32
CA PHE A 164 7.70 -2.85 -1.61
C PHE A 164 8.70 -2.74 -2.74
N THR A 165 8.45 -3.47 -3.83
CA THR A 165 9.11 -3.29 -5.13
C THR A 165 8.14 -3.66 -6.23
N TRP A 166 8.51 -3.43 -7.48
CA TRP A 166 7.69 -3.85 -8.62
C TRP A 166 8.49 -4.26 -9.85
N GLU A 167 7.91 -5.14 -10.66
CA GLU A 167 8.42 -5.53 -11.97
C GLU A 167 7.36 -5.39 -13.04
N MET A 168 7.81 -5.20 -14.29
CA MET A 168 6.97 -5.19 -15.48
C MET A 168 7.51 -6.22 -16.45
N THR A 169 6.62 -7.02 -17.02
CA THR A 169 6.89 -7.92 -18.14
C THR A 169 5.95 -7.60 -19.28
N ILE A 170 6.38 -7.84 -20.51
CA ILE A 170 5.59 -7.65 -21.72
C ILE A 170 5.51 -9.00 -22.43
N ASP A 171 4.31 -9.43 -22.79
CA ASP A 171 4.09 -10.68 -23.53
C ASP A 171 4.37 -10.54 -25.04
N GLU A 172 4.29 -11.65 -25.77
CA GLU A 172 4.52 -11.67 -27.23
C GLU A 172 3.50 -10.81 -28.00
N GLU A 173 2.33 -10.57 -27.42
CA GLU A 173 1.30 -9.70 -27.99
C GLU A 173 1.47 -8.22 -27.59
N GLY A 174 2.53 -7.88 -26.85
CA GLY A 174 2.85 -6.51 -26.43
C GLY A 174 2.05 -6.03 -25.22
N ARG A 175 1.35 -6.91 -24.50
CA ARG A 175 0.56 -6.54 -23.32
C ARG A 175 1.42 -6.56 -22.07
N SER A 176 1.23 -5.56 -21.22
CA SER A 176 2.00 -5.42 -19.99
C SER A 176 1.39 -6.21 -18.83
N THR A 177 2.24 -6.87 -18.04
CA THR A 177 1.90 -7.37 -16.71
C THR A 177 2.79 -6.71 -15.68
N PHE A 178 2.19 -6.03 -14.71
CA PHE A 178 2.88 -5.41 -13.60
C PHE A 178 2.69 -6.24 -12.33
N ILE A 179 3.77 -6.43 -11.59
CA ILE A 179 3.77 -7.14 -10.32
C ILE A 179 4.29 -6.18 -9.27
N ILE A 180 3.45 -5.77 -8.31
CA ILE A 180 3.88 -5.03 -7.13
C ILE A 180 3.92 -6.01 -5.97
N ALA A 181 5.11 -6.35 -5.50
CA ALA A 181 5.29 -7.23 -4.36
C ALA A 181 5.57 -6.43 -3.10
N PHE A 182 5.14 -6.96 -1.95
CA PHE A 182 5.46 -6.40 -0.65
C PHE A 182 5.73 -7.47 0.39
N ALA A 183 6.69 -7.21 1.28
CA ALA A 183 7.13 -8.13 2.31
C ALA A 183 7.48 -7.41 3.62
N PRO A 184 7.55 -8.10 4.76
CA PRO A 184 7.90 -7.48 6.04
C PRO A 184 9.34 -6.94 6.00
N PHE A 185 9.62 -5.86 6.73
CA PHE A 185 10.99 -5.33 6.87
C PHE A 185 12.00 -6.30 7.45
N GLU A 186 11.55 -7.36 8.15
CA GLU A 186 12.43 -8.43 8.66
C GLU A 186 13.34 -9.03 7.56
N ILE A 187 12.93 -8.97 6.28
CA ILE A 187 13.72 -9.46 5.14
C ILE A 187 14.48 -8.36 4.38
N TYR A 188 14.33 -7.09 4.77
CA TYR A 188 14.99 -5.97 4.11
C TYR A 188 16.36 -5.70 4.76
N GLU A 189 17.43 -5.91 3.99
CA GLU A 189 18.81 -5.80 4.47
C GLU A 189 19.39 -4.37 4.39
N GLY A 190 18.65 -3.40 3.85
CA GLY A 190 19.11 -2.02 3.70
C GLY A 190 18.96 -1.17 4.97
N MET A 191 19.11 0.16 4.83
CA MET A 191 18.96 1.10 5.94
C MET A 191 17.49 1.28 6.32
N HIS A 192 17.13 1.07 7.58
CA HIS A 192 15.77 1.25 8.08
C HIS A 192 15.56 2.70 8.51
N HIS A 193 14.48 3.33 8.06
CA HIS A 193 14.11 4.67 8.53
C HIS A 193 13.37 4.57 9.86
N GLU A 194 13.82 5.33 10.86
CA GLU A 194 13.17 5.37 12.17
C GLU A 194 11.83 6.11 12.10
N VAL A 195 10.81 5.56 12.77
CA VAL A 195 9.47 6.14 12.80
C VAL A 195 9.06 6.48 14.23
N ILE A 196 8.87 7.78 14.49
CA ILE A 196 8.51 8.27 15.82
C ILE A 196 7.14 7.70 16.23
N GLY A 197 7.05 7.10 17.41
CA GLY A 197 5.81 6.55 17.96
C GLY A 197 5.55 5.09 17.61
N ALA A 198 6.39 4.47 16.77
CA ALA A 198 6.35 3.05 16.44
C ALA A 198 6.49 2.17 17.70
N GLU A 199 7.29 2.59 18.68
CA GLU A 199 7.59 1.87 19.92
C GLU A 199 6.37 1.61 20.82
N LYS A 200 5.27 2.35 20.59
CA LYS A 200 4.02 2.24 21.36
C LYS A 200 3.06 1.19 20.79
N MET A 201 3.37 0.63 19.63
CA MET A 201 2.50 -0.28 18.90
C MET A 201 2.97 -1.73 19.03
N VAL A 202 2.08 -2.67 18.69
CA VAL A 202 2.45 -4.08 18.57
C VAL A 202 2.82 -4.34 17.11
N GLU A 203 4.00 -4.88 16.88
CA GLU A 203 4.45 -5.24 15.55
C GLU A 203 3.49 -6.25 14.90
N ALA A 204 3.23 -6.09 13.60
CA ALA A 204 2.49 -7.01 12.76
C ALA A 204 3.20 -7.12 11.42
N THR A 205 3.10 -8.29 10.79
CA THR A 205 3.79 -8.55 9.52
C THR A 205 2.78 -8.76 8.41
N THR A 206 3.16 -8.34 7.21
CA THR A 206 2.35 -8.57 6.01
C THR A 206 3.26 -8.87 4.84
N ARG A 207 2.82 -9.81 3.98
CA ARG A 207 3.41 -10.04 2.67
C ARG A 207 2.31 -10.22 1.64
N GLY A 208 2.61 -9.96 0.38
CA GLY A 208 1.64 -10.12 -0.67
C GLY A 208 2.10 -9.55 -2.01
N VAL A 209 1.17 -9.57 -2.95
CA VAL A 209 1.40 -9.17 -4.32
C VAL A 209 0.14 -8.57 -4.92
N PHE A 210 0.31 -7.56 -5.75
CA PHE A 210 -0.64 -7.14 -6.77
C PHE A 210 -0.11 -7.59 -8.13
N ILE A 211 -0.93 -8.27 -8.92
CA ILE A 211 -0.66 -8.67 -10.29
C ILE A 211 -1.67 -7.91 -11.15
N VAL A 212 -1.20 -6.95 -11.92
CA VAL A 212 -2.02 -6.11 -12.80
C VAL A 212 -1.71 -6.50 -14.24
N LYS A 213 -2.66 -7.17 -14.90
CA LYS A 213 -2.55 -7.62 -16.28
C LYS A 213 -3.34 -6.68 -17.18
N GLU A 214 -2.68 -6.18 -18.21
CA GLU A 214 -3.36 -5.46 -19.28
C GLU A 214 -4.26 -6.40 -20.08
N LEU A 215 -5.53 -6.00 -20.27
CA LEU A 215 -6.47 -6.72 -21.13
C LEU A 215 -6.66 -5.99 -22.46
N THR A 216 -6.72 -4.66 -22.40
CA THR A 216 -6.72 -3.71 -23.51
C THR A 216 -6.06 -2.41 -23.04
N GLU A 217 -5.86 -1.45 -23.94
CA GLU A 217 -5.27 -0.13 -23.63
C GLU A 217 -5.92 0.56 -22.41
N ASN A 218 -7.24 0.39 -22.21
CA ASN A 218 -8.00 1.07 -21.15
C ASN A 218 -8.67 0.11 -20.16
N THR A 219 -8.30 -1.17 -20.15
CA THR A 219 -8.88 -2.14 -19.22
C THR A 219 -7.81 -3.07 -18.67
N CYS A 220 -7.87 -3.40 -17.38
CA CYS A 220 -6.95 -4.34 -16.75
C CYS A 220 -7.68 -5.32 -15.81
N GLU A 221 -6.99 -6.40 -15.49
CA GLU A 221 -7.34 -7.31 -14.40
C GLU A 221 -6.32 -7.15 -13.27
N CYS A 222 -6.80 -6.93 -12.05
CA CYS A 222 -5.96 -6.85 -10.87
C CYS A 222 -6.26 -8.03 -9.95
N THR A 223 -5.22 -8.82 -9.66
CA THR A 223 -5.23 -9.81 -8.58
C THR A 223 -4.42 -9.27 -7.42
N ARG A 224 -5.00 -9.22 -6.22
CA ARG A 224 -4.29 -8.96 -4.96
C ARG A 224 -4.30 -10.24 -4.14
N ALA A 225 -3.14 -10.72 -3.72
CA ALA A 225 -3.02 -11.78 -2.72
C ALA A 225 -2.21 -11.27 -1.54
N GLN A 226 -2.70 -11.47 -0.32
CA GLN A 226 -2.06 -10.92 0.87
C GLN A 226 -2.20 -11.88 2.05
N GLN A 227 -1.11 -12.03 2.80
CA GLN A 227 -1.06 -12.70 4.08
C GLN A 227 -0.66 -11.69 5.16
N GLY A 228 -1.52 -11.52 6.17
CA GLY A 228 -1.26 -10.65 7.32
C GLY A 228 -1.21 -11.45 8.62
N TYR A 229 -0.24 -11.14 9.48
CA TYR A 229 -0.08 -11.71 10.82
C TYR A 229 -0.16 -10.60 11.86
N LEU A 230 -1.26 -10.54 12.61
CA LEU A 230 -1.50 -9.51 13.61
C LEU A 230 -0.85 -9.81 14.98
N LYS A 231 0.09 -10.76 15.07
CA LYS A 231 0.84 -11.14 16.30
C LYS A 231 -0.05 -11.18 17.58
N PHE A 232 -1.23 -11.81 17.52
CA PHE A 232 -2.03 -12.04 18.74
C PHE A 232 -1.40 -13.16 19.58
N SER A 233 -1.37 -13.01 20.90
CA SER A 233 -0.89 -14.04 21.84
C SER A 233 -1.81 -15.26 21.96
N SER A 234 -3.04 -15.16 21.44
CA SER A 234 -4.07 -16.20 21.39
C SER A 234 -4.74 -16.20 20.01
N ALA A 235 -5.73 -17.07 19.78
CA ALA A 235 -6.47 -17.10 18.52
C ALA A 235 -7.01 -15.70 18.14
N MET A 236 -6.90 -15.34 16.86
CA MET A 236 -7.31 -14.02 16.37
C MET A 236 -8.81 -13.80 16.62
N PRO A 237 -9.22 -12.69 17.27
CA PRO A 237 -10.63 -12.38 17.48
C PRO A 237 -11.40 -12.26 16.15
N VAL A 238 -12.65 -12.73 16.12
CA VAL A 238 -13.51 -12.65 14.93
C VAL A 238 -13.68 -11.20 14.44
N SER A 239 -13.77 -10.23 15.35
CA SER A 239 -13.87 -8.81 14.99
C SER A 239 -12.64 -8.26 14.26
N ALA A 240 -11.44 -8.75 14.58
CA ALA A 240 -10.22 -8.40 13.86
C ALA A 240 -10.17 -9.08 12.48
N LEU A 241 -10.72 -10.29 12.37
CA LEU A 241 -10.86 -11.01 11.09
C LEU A 241 -11.87 -10.33 10.17
N ASP A 242 -13.02 -9.90 10.68
CA ASP A 242 -14.04 -9.19 9.91
C ASP A 242 -13.50 -7.87 9.34
N LEU A 243 -12.59 -7.21 10.07
CA LEU A 243 -11.91 -6.00 9.59
C LEU A 243 -11.00 -6.31 8.37
N ILE A 244 -10.35 -7.47 8.37
CA ILE A 244 -9.48 -7.91 7.26
C ILE A 244 -10.34 -8.32 6.06
N ALA A 245 -11.45 -9.02 6.27
CA ALA A 245 -12.32 -9.50 5.19
C ALA A 245 -13.14 -8.39 4.51
N LYS A 246 -13.36 -7.25 5.18
CA LYS A 246 -14.10 -6.09 4.65
C LYS A 246 -13.23 -5.11 3.85
N LYS A 247 -11.91 -5.15 4.01
CA LYS A 247 -10.93 -4.29 3.31
C LYS A 247 -10.24 -5.03 2.17
#